data_AF-A0A1B6J6H5-F1
#
_entry.id   AF-A0A1B6J6H5-F1
#
_cell.length_a   1.000
_cell.length_b   1.000
_cell.length_c   1.000
_cell.angle_alpha   90.00
_cell.angle_beta   90.00
_cell.angle_gamma   90.00
#
_symmetry.space_group_name_H-M   'P 1'
#
loop_
_entity.id
_entity.type
_entity.pdbx_description
1 polymer ?
#
loop_
_entity_poly.entity_id
_entity_poly.type
_entity_poly.pdbx_seq_one_letter_code
_entity_poly.pdbx_strand_id
1 'polypeptide(L)'
;IQSEIERAKIDQEVEKSKVTMCTEAFNLFGKQRIQNLKIHPDSFIQMALQLAYFRLHSRFAPCYETATTRIFYHGRTETVRSCTEQCVLWVKSMMNPHEKDQTRAKLLLRAIDKHNELMAKARNNEGCDRHLFGLYCIAVE
;
A
#
# COMPACT_ATOMS: atom_id res chain seq x y z
N ILE A 1 -22.35 -28.57 -22.45
CA ILE A 1 -21.31 -27.62 -22.96
C ILE A 1 -21.94 -26.29 -23.34
N GLN A 2 -22.89 -26.25 -24.29
CA GLN A 2 -23.53 -25.00 -24.70
C GLN A 2 -24.21 -24.24 -23.54
N SER A 3 -24.96 -24.94 -22.70
CA SER A 3 -25.59 -24.39 -21.49
C SER A 3 -24.57 -23.80 -20.50
N GLU A 4 -23.42 -24.44 -20.34
CA GLU A 4 -22.35 -23.96 -19.45
C GLU A 4 -21.67 -22.71 -20.01
N ILE A 5 -21.52 -22.62 -21.34
CA ILE A 5 -21.01 -21.42 -22.00
C ILE A 5 -21.96 -20.24 -21.79
N GLU A 6 -23.27 -20.47 -21.91
CA GLU A 6 -24.28 -19.44 -21.67
C GLU A 6 -24.29 -18.98 -20.21
N ARG A 7 -24.24 -19.92 -19.26
CA ARG A 7 -24.10 -19.62 -17.84
C ARG A 7 -22.85 -18.77 -17.57
N ALA A 8 -21.69 -19.17 -18.09
CA ALA A 8 -20.44 -18.46 -17.87
C ALA A 8 -20.45 -17.02 -18.45
N LYS A 9 -21.14 -16.79 -19.57
CA LYS A 9 -21.30 -15.44 -20.15
C LYS A 9 -22.15 -14.54 -19.25
N ILE A 10 -23.23 -15.09 -18.68
CA ILE A 10 -24.09 -14.37 -17.75
C ILE A 10 -23.29 -14.03 -16.49
N ASP A 11 -22.58 -15.01 -15.92
CA ASP A 11 -21.73 -14.81 -14.74
C ASP A 11 -20.67 -13.73 -15.01
N GLN A 12 -20.03 -13.75 -16.18
CA GLN A 12 -19.04 -12.74 -16.57
C GLN A 12 -19.64 -11.33 -16.63
N GLU A 13 -20.82 -11.16 -17.23
CA GLU A 13 -21.44 -9.84 -17.35
C GLU A 13 -21.85 -9.29 -15.98
N VAL A 14 -22.35 -10.17 -15.10
CA VAL A 14 -22.64 -9.81 -13.70
C VAL A 14 -21.38 -9.36 -12.98
N GLU A 15 -20.28 -10.12 -13.07
CA GLU A 15 -19.03 -9.75 -12.41
C GLU A 15 -18.43 -8.46 -12.96
N LYS A 16 -18.46 -8.28 -14.29
CA LYS A 16 -17.99 -7.06 -14.94
C LYS A 16 -18.74 -5.83 -14.45
N SER A 17 -20.05 -5.94 -14.24
CA SER A 17 -20.87 -4.82 -13.75
C SER A 17 -20.50 -4.34 -12.34
N LYS A 18 -19.85 -5.19 -11.53
CA LYS A 18 -19.41 -4.88 -10.16
C LYS A 18 -18.07 -4.13 -10.10
N VAL A 19 -17.33 -4.05 -11.21
CA VAL A 19 -16.00 -3.44 -11.27
C VAL A 19 -16.08 -2.03 -11.83
N THR A 20 -15.68 -1.05 -11.02
CA THR A 20 -15.46 0.32 -11.48
C THR A 20 -13.96 0.57 -11.60
N MET A 21 -13.51 1.05 -12.76
CA MET A 21 -12.12 1.40 -13.02
C MET A 21 -12.02 2.87 -13.38
N CYS A 22 -11.10 3.59 -12.73
CA CYS A 22 -10.75 4.96 -13.05
C CYS A 22 -9.24 5.02 -13.34
N THR A 23 -8.87 5.56 -14.50
CA THR A 23 -7.48 5.67 -14.95
C THR A 23 -7.18 7.13 -15.23
N GLU A 24 -6.28 7.71 -14.45
CA GLU A 24 -5.89 9.12 -14.56
C GLU A 24 -4.38 9.23 -14.74
N ALA A 25 -3.96 10.11 -15.65
CA ALA A 25 -2.55 10.39 -15.87
C ALA A 25 -2.11 11.57 -15.01
N PHE A 26 -1.21 11.33 -14.05
CA PHE A 26 -0.62 12.40 -13.24
C PHE A 26 0.58 13.04 -13.95
N ASN A 27 0.38 14.21 -14.56
CA ASN A 27 1.38 14.87 -15.40
C ASN A 27 2.17 16.01 -14.71
N LEU A 28 1.93 16.28 -13.42
CA LEU A 28 2.57 17.41 -12.72
C LEU A 28 4.05 17.16 -12.38
N PHE A 29 4.42 15.91 -12.10
CA PHE A 29 5.80 15.48 -11.89
C PHE A 29 5.90 13.95 -11.91
N GLY A 30 7.13 13.43 -12.01
CA GLY A 30 7.42 12.00 -11.89
C GLY A 30 8.54 11.72 -10.89
N LYS A 31 9.12 10.52 -10.99
CA LYS A 31 10.16 10.02 -10.07
C LYS A 31 11.34 10.98 -9.88
N GLN A 32 11.75 11.70 -10.93
CA GLN A 32 12.91 12.59 -10.89
C GLN A 32 12.77 13.68 -9.82
N ARG A 33 11.58 14.30 -9.73
CA ARG A 33 11.33 15.37 -8.75
C ARG A 33 11.33 14.84 -7.33
N ILE A 34 10.77 13.64 -7.11
CA ILE A 34 10.74 12.98 -5.80
C ILE A 34 12.16 12.59 -5.37
N GLN A 35 12.95 12.04 -6.29
CA GLN A 35 14.33 11.64 -6.04
C GLN A 35 15.26 12.83 -5.74
N ASN A 36 15.01 14.01 -6.35
CA ASN A 36 15.73 15.24 -6.01
C ASN A 36 15.52 15.65 -4.54
N LEU A 37 14.41 15.23 -3.90
CA LEU A 37 14.16 15.42 -2.47
C LEU A 37 14.78 14.30 -1.61
N LYS A 38 15.55 13.39 -2.20
CA LYS A 38 16.12 12.19 -1.57
C LYS A 38 15.07 11.24 -0.98
N ILE A 39 13.89 11.21 -1.60
CA ILE A 39 12.77 10.33 -1.21
C ILE A 39 12.61 9.22 -2.25
N HIS A 40 12.32 8.00 -1.78
CA HIS A 40 11.97 6.90 -2.67
C HIS A 40 10.57 7.12 -3.29
N PRO A 41 10.40 7.04 -4.62
CA PRO A 41 9.13 7.34 -5.28
C PRO A 41 7.94 6.51 -4.79
N ASP A 42 8.16 5.23 -4.54
CA ASP A 42 7.09 4.32 -4.09
C ASP A 42 6.59 4.70 -2.68
N SER A 43 7.49 4.93 -1.72
CA SER A 43 7.14 5.38 -0.37
C SER A 43 6.41 6.71 -0.36
N PHE A 44 6.78 7.63 -1.27
CA PHE A 44 6.06 8.88 -1.44
C PHE A 44 4.61 8.65 -1.89
N ILE A 45 4.38 7.78 -2.88
CA ILE A 45 3.04 7.45 -3.37
C ILE A 45 2.23 6.72 -2.30
N GLN A 46 2.84 5.81 -1.54
CA GLN A 46 2.19 5.13 -0.43
C GLN A 46 1.72 6.11 0.64
N MET A 47 2.54 7.09 1.01
CA MET A 47 2.13 8.15 1.93
C MET A 47 1.02 9.03 1.32
N ALA A 48 1.13 9.42 0.05
CA ALA A 48 0.08 10.18 -0.62
C ALA A 48 -1.27 9.44 -0.63
N LEU A 49 -1.25 8.12 -0.86
CA LEU A 49 -2.44 7.27 -0.82
C LEU A 49 -3.05 7.22 0.59
N GLN A 50 -2.24 7.10 1.64
CA GLN A 50 -2.72 7.13 3.04
C GLN A 50 -3.41 8.45 3.38
N LEU A 51 -2.83 9.58 2.96
CA LEU A 51 -3.43 10.90 3.14
C LEU A 51 -4.72 11.07 2.34
N ALA A 52 -4.73 10.64 1.08
CA ALA A 52 -5.92 10.72 0.22
C ALA A 52 -7.07 9.89 0.79
N TYR A 53 -6.79 8.65 1.23
CA TYR A 53 -7.77 7.79 1.86
C TYR A 53 -8.37 8.42 3.12
N PHE A 54 -7.51 8.94 4.01
CA PHE A 54 -7.98 9.59 5.23
C PHE A 54 -8.82 10.83 4.94
N ARG A 55 -8.45 11.65 3.94
CA ARG A 55 -9.26 12.81 3.53
C ARG A 55 -10.65 12.42 3.02
N LEU A 56 -10.76 11.29 2.32
CA LEU A 56 -12.01 10.83 1.76
C LEU A 56 -12.91 10.17 2.81
N HIS A 57 -12.33 9.42 3.75
CA HIS A 57 -13.09 8.54 4.65
C HIS A 57 -13.04 8.93 6.14
N SER A 58 -12.20 9.91 6.51
CA SER A 58 -11.98 10.34 7.90
C SER A 58 -11.58 9.21 8.86
N ARG A 59 -11.00 8.13 8.33
CA ARG A 59 -10.51 6.97 9.10
C ARG A 59 -9.29 6.36 8.42
N PHE A 60 -8.49 5.68 9.21
CA PHE A 60 -7.40 4.85 8.70
C PHE A 60 -7.91 3.47 8.31
N ALA A 61 -7.26 2.84 7.33
CA ALA A 61 -7.59 1.49 6.89
C ALA A 61 -6.33 0.63 6.78
N PRO A 62 -6.44 -0.69 7.01
CA PRO A 62 -5.37 -1.63 6.69
C PRO A 62 -4.98 -1.47 5.22
N CYS A 63 -3.70 -1.28 4.96
CA CYS A 63 -3.16 -1.16 3.62
C CYS A 63 -2.18 -2.30 3.38
N TYR A 64 -2.41 -3.01 2.28
CA TYR A 64 -1.55 -4.08 1.79
C TYR A 64 -0.70 -3.55 0.65
N GLU A 65 0.61 -3.73 0.77
CA GLU A 65 1.55 -3.48 -0.30
C GLU A 65 2.41 -4.72 -0.53
N THR A 66 2.71 -5.01 -1.79
CA THR A 66 3.47 -6.20 -2.17
C THR A 66 4.97 -5.92 -2.05
N ALA A 67 5.66 -6.65 -1.17
CA ALA A 67 7.11 -6.78 -1.22
C ALA A 67 7.51 -8.07 -1.93
N THR A 68 8.46 -8.00 -2.85
CA THR A 68 9.00 -9.18 -3.54
C THR A 68 10.05 -9.89 -2.69
N THR A 69 9.91 -11.21 -2.52
CA THR A 69 10.89 -12.06 -1.81
C THR A 69 11.73 -12.90 -2.77
N ARG A 70 11.84 -12.48 -4.04
CA ARG A 70 12.56 -13.20 -5.11
C ARG A 70 14.07 -13.43 -4.87
N ILE A 71 14.63 -12.86 -3.81
CA ILE A 71 16.00 -13.17 -3.38
C ILE A 71 16.10 -14.58 -2.78
N PHE A 72 14.98 -15.17 -2.36
CA PHE A 72 14.88 -16.54 -1.87
C PHE A 72 14.44 -17.50 -2.97
N TYR A 73 14.84 -18.77 -2.86
CA TYR A 73 14.40 -19.83 -3.78
C TYR A 73 12.87 -19.96 -3.77
N HIS A 74 12.25 -19.90 -4.95
CA HIS A 74 10.79 -19.86 -5.13
C HIS A 74 10.08 -18.72 -4.38
N GLY A 75 10.81 -17.69 -3.96
CA GLY A 75 10.24 -16.52 -3.29
C GLY A 75 9.19 -15.82 -4.15
N ARG A 76 8.03 -15.58 -3.56
CA ARG A 76 6.92 -14.83 -4.17
C ARG A 76 6.84 -13.45 -3.53
N THR A 77 6.03 -13.31 -2.48
CA THR A 77 5.72 -12.03 -1.88
C THR A 77 5.61 -12.11 -0.37
N GLU A 78 5.94 -10.99 0.27
CA GLU A 78 5.57 -10.65 1.64
C GLU A 78 4.70 -9.37 1.61
N THR A 79 4.00 -9.07 2.70
CA THR A 79 3.16 -7.89 2.87
C THR A 79 3.89 -6.79 3.62
N VAL A 80 3.89 -5.59 3.04
CA VAL A 80 4.21 -4.35 3.73
C VAL A 80 2.90 -3.71 4.18
N ARG A 81 2.80 -3.40 5.47
CA ARG A 81 1.64 -2.71 6.05
C ARG A 81 1.92 -1.22 6.16
N SER A 82 1.58 -0.47 5.11
CA SER A 82 1.99 0.94 4.94
C SER A 82 1.28 1.90 5.90
N CYS A 83 0.15 1.48 6.49
CA CYS A 83 -0.56 2.23 7.54
C CYS A 83 0.12 2.02 8.91
N THR A 84 1.25 2.70 9.11
CA THR A 84 2.05 2.66 10.35
C THR A 84 1.68 3.79 11.30
N GLU A 85 2.12 3.72 12.56
CA GLU A 85 1.94 4.82 13.52
C GLU A 85 2.56 6.13 13.03
N GLN A 86 3.73 6.07 12.39
CA GLN A 86 4.43 7.22 11.83
C GLN A 86 3.62 7.84 10.69
N CYS A 87 3.02 7.00 9.83
CA CYS A 87 2.09 7.44 8.80
C CYS A 87 0.87 8.13 9.42
N VAL A 88 0.25 7.52 10.44
CA VAL A 88 -0.91 8.08 11.16
C VAL A 88 -0.58 9.46 11.75
N LEU A 89 0.57 9.61 12.40
CA LEU A 89 1.02 10.88 12.97
C LEU A 89 1.20 11.94 11.89
N TRP A 90 1.84 11.59 10.78
CA TRP A 90 2.00 12.51 9.65
C TRP A 90 0.65 12.91 9.04
N VAL A 91 -0.24 11.96 8.77
CA VAL A 91 -1.58 12.25 8.23
C VAL A 91 -2.36 13.16 9.17
N LYS A 92 -2.37 12.89 10.48
CA LYS A 92 -3.02 13.78 11.47
C LYS A 92 -2.44 15.20 11.43
N SER A 93 -1.12 15.33 11.30
CA SER A 93 -0.45 16.64 11.17
C SER A 93 -0.83 17.40 9.90
N MET A 94 -1.11 16.68 8.80
CA MET A 94 -1.59 17.26 7.54
C MET A 94 -3.05 17.74 7.62
N MET A 95 -3.83 17.22 8.58
CA MET A 95 -5.23 17.59 8.81
C MET A 95 -5.39 18.70 9.86
N ASN A 96 -4.35 18.99 10.65
CA ASN A 96 -4.37 20.05 11.65
C ASN A 96 -4.01 21.41 11.01
N PRO A 97 -4.92 22.40 10.97
CA PRO A 97 -4.65 23.72 10.37
C PRO A 97 -3.61 24.54 11.14
N HIS A 98 -3.37 24.23 12.41
CA HIS A 98 -2.41 24.93 13.26
C HIS A 98 -1.00 24.32 13.22
N GLU A 99 -0.83 23.19 12.51
CA GLU A 99 0.46 22.53 12.39
C GLU A 99 1.36 23.26 11.39
N LYS A 100 2.64 23.40 11.73
CA LYS A 100 3.62 24.05 10.87
C LYS A 100 4.08 23.11 9.76
N ASP A 101 4.35 23.65 8.57
CA ASP A 101 4.85 22.88 7.44
C ASP A 101 6.18 22.18 7.72
N GLN A 102 7.04 22.78 8.56
CA GLN A 102 8.27 22.15 9.02
C GLN A 102 8.00 20.88 9.84
N THR A 103 6.98 20.88 10.70
CA THR A 103 6.57 19.68 11.46
C THR A 103 6.02 18.63 10.51
N ARG A 104 5.14 19.01 9.58
CA ARG A 104 4.56 18.11 8.57
C ARG A 104 5.64 17.45 7.74
N ALA A 105 6.63 18.20 7.27
CA ALA A 105 7.76 17.67 6.50
C ALA A 105 8.60 16.70 7.34
N LYS A 106 8.89 17.03 8.61
CA LYS A 106 9.63 16.13 9.51
C LYS A 106 8.87 14.81 9.76
N LEU A 107 7.56 14.90 9.97
CA LEU A 107 6.72 13.70 10.17
C LEU A 107 6.60 12.87 8.89
N LEU A 108 6.53 13.51 7.72
CA LEU A 108 6.55 12.82 6.42
C LEU A 108 7.83 11.99 6.27
N LEU A 109 8.99 12.58 6.54
CA LEU A 109 10.28 11.87 6.44
C LEU A 109 10.32 10.66 7.39
N ARG A 110 9.85 10.81 8.63
CA ARG A 110 9.76 9.68 9.58
C ARG A 110 8.84 8.57 9.09
N ALA A 111 7.72 8.92 8.45
CA ALA A 111 6.79 7.93 7.90
C ALA A 111 7.40 7.20 6.70
N ILE A 112 8.11 7.92 5.83
CA ILE A 112 8.85 7.36 4.70
C ILE A 112 9.98 6.44 5.19
N ASP A 113 10.77 6.86 6.17
CA ASP A 113 11.85 6.05 6.72
C ASP A 113 11.31 4.74 7.30
N LYS A 114 10.18 4.80 8.02
CA LYS A 114 9.54 3.60 8.54
C LYS A 114 9.03 2.68 7.43
N HIS A 115 8.40 3.25 6.40
CA HIS A 115 7.95 2.49 5.24
C HIS A 115 9.11 1.78 4.54
N ASN A 116 10.22 2.48 4.30
CA ASN A 116 11.44 1.91 3.71
C ASN A 116 12.03 0.79 4.57
N GLU A 117 12.09 0.96 5.90
CA GLU A 117 12.53 -0.07 6.85
C GLU A 117 11.66 -1.33 6.71
N LEU A 118 10.33 -1.18 6.69
CA LEU A 118 9.40 -2.30 6.55
C LEU A 118 9.52 -2.98 5.18
N MET A 119 9.69 -2.21 4.11
CA MET A 119 9.92 -2.75 2.77
C MET A 119 11.23 -3.56 2.72
N ALA A 120 12.31 -3.07 3.31
CA ALA A 120 13.56 -3.80 3.39
C ALA A 120 13.42 -5.12 4.17
N LYS A 121 12.78 -5.08 5.35
CA LYS A 121 12.48 -6.27 6.15
C LYS A 121 11.63 -7.28 5.39
N ALA A 122 10.54 -6.83 4.78
CA ALA A 122 9.64 -7.71 4.02
C ALA A 122 10.36 -8.37 2.84
N ARG A 123 11.21 -7.64 2.11
CA ARG A 123 12.04 -8.21 1.02
C ARG A 123 13.05 -9.24 1.51
N ASN A 124 13.54 -9.08 2.74
CA ASN A 124 14.40 -10.03 3.44
C ASN A 124 13.63 -11.16 4.16
N ASN A 125 12.33 -11.30 3.92
CA ASN A 125 11.47 -12.32 4.54
C ASN A 125 11.43 -12.21 6.09
N GLU A 126 11.60 -10.99 6.60
CA GLU A 126 11.46 -10.62 8.02
C GLU A 126 10.08 -9.96 8.29
N GLY A 127 9.13 -10.09 7.35
CA GLY A 127 7.73 -9.74 7.58
C GLY A 127 7.01 -10.79 8.42
N CYS A 128 5.83 -10.44 8.94
CA CYS A 128 5.05 -11.34 9.79
C CYS A 128 3.83 -11.95 9.08
N ASP A 129 3.33 -11.35 8.02
CA ASP A 129 2.07 -11.73 7.39
C ASP A 129 2.08 -13.17 6.85
N ARG A 130 3.12 -13.55 6.09
CA ARG A 130 3.24 -14.94 5.60
C ARG A 130 3.55 -15.93 6.71
N HIS A 131 4.31 -15.50 7.71
CA HIS A 131 4.62 -16.35 8.86
C HIS A 131 3.35 -16.68 9.66
N LEU A 132 2.53 -15.68 9.99
CA LEU A 132 1.26 -15.88 10.69
C LEU A 132 0.28 -16.73 9.87
N PHE A 133 0.25 -16.54 8.55
CA PHE A 133 -0.53 -17.41 7.66
C PHE A 133 -0.05 -18.87 7.72
N GLY A 134 1.27 -19.11 7.75
CA GLY A 134 1.83 -20.45 7.92
C GLY A 134 1.40 -21.10 9.24
N LEU A 135 1.43 -20.35 10.36
CA LEU A 135 0.94 -20.85 11.65
C LEU A 135 -0.54 -21.21 11.60
N TYR A 136 -1.35 -20.40 10.92
CA TYR A 136 -2.76 -20.69 10.72
C TYR A 136 -2.97 -21.97 9.90
N CYS A 137 -2.24 -22.15 8.80
CA CYS A 137 -2.31 -23.38 8.00
C CYS A 137 -1.98 -24.61 8.84
N ILE A 138 -0.87 -24.58 9.59
CA ILE A 138 -0.45 -25.70 10.46
C ILE A 138 -1.50 -26.03 11.51
N ALA A 139 -2.19 -25.03 12.06
CA ALA A 139 -3.25 -25.27 13.05
C ALA A 139 -4.53 -25.89 12.45
N VAL A 140 -4.72 -25.79 11.13
CA VAL A 140 -5.89 -26.30 10.40
C VAL A 140 -5.60 -27.65 9.74
N GLU A 141 -4.33 -27.98 9.50
CA GLU A 141 -3.86 -29.30 9.05
C GLU A 141 -4.13 -30.41 10.08
#